data_AF-A0A7C6FPY3-F1
#
_entry.id   AF-A0A7C6FPY3-F1
#
_cell.length_a   1.000
_cell.length_b   1.000
_cell.length_c   1.000
_cell.angle_alpha   90.00
_cell.angle_beta   90.00
_cell.angle_gamma   90.00
#
_symmetry.space_group_name_H-M   'P 1'
#
loop_
_entity.id
_entity.type
_entity.pdbx_description
1 polymer ?
#
loop_
_entity_poly.entity_id
_entity_poly.type
_entity_poly.pdbx_seq_one_letter_code
_entity_poly.pdbx_strand_id
1 'polypeptide(L)'
;PNNDKRIIVSQHTYWPYNFTMNTGDGATTKWGSENDQAECIEELDRIANKFVKKGIPVIIGEWGSIERSNTDDRAFHAEFYAREVRKRGMLPVWWDNGYEKSGGFALISRKNQTWVFPSIADGIIKGVNDGTHVCQKETRKIINTFDYSSGKIRYSLPINSFVALNIYNMMGRSIYSTKSFNQPAGYYSISFPTDKFSSGEYILQLKTNDNLISKKIVFSK
;
A
#
# COMPACT_ATOMS: atom_id res chain seq x y z
N PRO A 1 -15.79 9.91 13.81
CA PRO A 1 -14.58 9.07 13.71
C PRO A 1 -14.19 8.30 14.99
N ASN A 2 -14.69 8.66 16.18
CA ASN A 2 -14.32 7.95 17.41
C ASN A 2 -14.61 6.45 17.31
N ASN A 3 -13.62 5.62 17.64
CA ASN A 3 -13.64 4.15 17.60
C ASN A 3 -13.82 3.50 16.21
N ASP A 4 -13.63 4.26 15.12
CA ASP A 4 -13.58 3.67 13.78
C ASP A 4 -12.21 3.02 13.52
N LYS A 5 -12.23 1.74 13.11
CA LYS A 5 -11.03 0.93 12.82
C LYS A 5 -10.47 1.17 11.42
N ARG A 6 -11.13 1.98 10.59
CA ARG A 6 -10.78 2.25 9.18
C ARG A 6 -10.42 3.71 8.95
N ILE A 7 -9.64 4.27 9.87
CA ILE A 7 -9.11 5.64 9.75
C ILE A 7 -7.64 5.61 9.35
N ILE A 8 -7.24 6.65 8.62
CA ILE A 8 -5.84 6.95 8.30
C ILE A 8 -5.61 8.40 8.68
N VAL A 9 -4.47 8.70 9.31
CA VAL A 9 -4.08 10.07 9.62
C VAL A 9 -3.35 10.65 8.42
N SER A 10 -3.77 11.83 7.96
CA SER A 10 -2.98 12.64 7.01
C SER A 10 -2.25 13.73 7.77
N GLN A 11 -0.95 13.88 7.51
CA GLN A 11 -0.15 14.99 8.03
C GLN A 11 0.59 15.65 6.86
N HIS A 12 0.66 16.98 6.85
CA HIS A 12 1.50 17.72 5.91
C HIS A 12 2.73 18.23 6.68
N THR A 13 3.93 17.97 6.17
CA THR A 13 5.19 18.33 6.83
C THR A 13 6.24 18.76 5.82
N TYR A 14 6.43 20.07 5.71
CA TYR A 14 7.52 20.69 4.98
C TYR A 14 8.70 20.90 5.93
N TRP A 15 9.47 19.82 6.15
CA TRP A 15 10.59 19.81 7.10
C TRP A 15 11.95 19.71 6.37
N PRO A 16 12.95 20.53 6.74
CA PRO A 16 12.85 21.67 7.65
C PRO A 16 12.32 22.89 6.89
N TYR A 17 11.39 23.64 7.51
CA TYR A 17 10.66 24.73 6.85
C TYR A 17 11.57 25.72 6.09
N ASN A 18 12.71 26.07 6.69
CA ASN A 18 13.68 27.01 6.12
C ASN A 18 14.30 26.56 4.80
N PHE A 19 14.53 25.26 4.66
CA PHE A 19 15.01 24.66 3.42
C PHE A 19 13.85 24.43 2.44
N THR A 20 12.73 23.89 2.92
CA THR A 20 11.68 23.37 2.05
C THR A 20 10.73 24.41 1.50
N MET A 21 10.42 25.49 2.23
CA MET A 21 9.29 26.37 1.89
C MET A 21 9.49 27.86 2.23
N ASN A 22 10.27 28.20 3.25
CA ASN A 22 10.42 29.59 3.71
C ASN A 22 11.05 30.51 2.66
N THR A 23 10.35 31.54 2.18
CA THR A 23 10.90 32.53 1.23
C THR A 23 11.36 33.83 1.88
N GLY A 24 11.34 33.93 3.22
CA GLY A 24 11.77 35.10 3.98
C GLY A 24 13.03 34.84 4.79
N ASP A 25 13.14 35.52 5.93
CA ASP A 25 14.32 35.44 6.80
C ASP A 25 14.56 34.01 7.30
N GLY A 26 15.82 33.57 7.25
CA GLY A 26 16.21 32.22 7.62
C GLY A 26 16.07 31.18 6.51
N ALA A 27 15.59 31.56 5.32
CA ALA A 27 15.61 30.71 4.14
C ALA A 27 17.03 30.19 3.85
N THR A 28 17.15 28.89 3.58
CA THR A 28 18.42 28.26 3.18
C THR A 28 18.26 27.48 1.89
N THR A 29 19.32 27.39 1.10
CA THR A 29 19.40 26.50 -0.08
C THR A 29 20.10 25.19 0.25
N LYS A 30 20.59 25.04 1.49
CA LYS A 30 21.44 23.93 1.93
C LYS A 30 20.74 23.01 2.91
N TRP A 31 20.96 21.72 2.71
CA TRP A 31 20.47 20.65 3.56
C TRP A 31 21.27 19.37 3.35
N GLY A 32 21.54 18.63 4.42
CA GLY A 32 22.08 17.27 4.35
C GLY A 32 23.24 16.99 5.29
N SER A 33 23.57 17.92 6.19
CA SER A 33 24.51 17.64 7.27
C SER A 33 24.02 16.50 8.15
N GLU A 34 24.91 15.90 8.94
CA GLU A 34 24.53 14.86 9.90
C GLU A 34 23.48 15.37 10.90
N ASN A 35 23.56 16.64 11.29
CA ASN A 35 22.58 17.27 12.17
C ASN A 35 21.21 17.40 11.48
N ASP A 36 21.17 17.86 10.22
CA ASP A 36 19.93 17.94 9.45
C ASP A 36 19.23 16.58 9.35
N GLN A 37 20.02 15.52 9.12
CA GLN A 37 19.53 14.16 9.01
C GLN A 37 18.98 13.65 10.35
N ALA A 38 19.69 13.90 11.46
CA ALA A 38 19.27 13.53 12.80
C ALA A 38 17.97 14.22 13.22
N GLU A 39 17.85 15.53 13.02
CA GLU A 39 16.63 16.28 13.36
C GLU A 39 15.43 15.83 12.50
N CYS A 40 15.66 15.51 11.22
CA CYS A 40 14.63 14.94 10.34
C CYS A 40 14.10 13.60 10.89
N ILE A 41 15.02 12.73 11.31
CA ILE A 41 14.72 11.43 11.92
C ILE A 41 13.87 11.62 13.18
N GLU A 42 14.25 12.54 14.06
CA GLU A 42 13.53 12.82 15.31
C GLU A 42 12.10 13.30 15.05
N GLU A 43 11.91 14.20 14.08
CA GLU A 43 10.58 14.70 13.71
C GLU A 43 9.69 13.57 13.14
N LEU A 44 10.25 12.72 12.28
CA LEU A 44 9.52 11.56 11.74
C LEU A 44 9.21 10.52 12.82
N ASP A 45 10.12 10.31 13.78
CA ASP A 45 9.89 9.44 14.94
C ASP A 45 8.79 9.98 15.85
N ARG A 46 8.71 11.29 16.04
CA ARG A 46 7.62 11.93 16.80
C ARG A 46 6.25 11.59 16.20
N ILE A 47 6.10 11.63 14.88
CA ILE A 47 4.86 11.27 14.16
C ILE A 47 4.58 9.76 14.30
N ALA A 48 5.59 8.92 14.04
CA ALA A 48 5.46 7.47 14.09
C ALA A 48 5.11 6.96 15.51
N ASN A 49 5.74 7.52 16.54
CA ASN A 49 5.46 7.21 17.95
C ASN A 49 4.02 7.59 18.35
N LYS A 50 3.51 8.70 17.81
CA LYS A 50 2.17 9.18 18.12
C LYS A 50 1.08 8.31 17.50
N PHE A 51 1.28 7.82 16.28
CA PHE A 51 0.25 7.15 15.48
C PHE A 51 0.62 5.72 15.07
N VAL A 52 1.70 5.55 14.32
CA VAL A 52 2.06 4.25 13.72
C VAL A 52 2.29 3.17 14.78
N LYS A 53 3.04 3.48 15.85
CA LYS A 53 3.28 2.54 16.96
C LYS A 53 2.01 2.16 17.73
N LYS A 54 0.90 2.89 17.53
CA LYS A 54 -0.42 2.61 18.11
C LYS A 54 -1.37 1.92 17.11
N GLY A 55 -0.85 1.47 15.96
CA GLY A 55 -1.63 0.79 14.93
C GLY A 55 -2.48 1.72 14.06
N ILE A 56 -2.21 3.03 14.07
CA ILE A 56 -2.92 4.01 13.23
C ILE A 56 -2.04 4.34 12.02
N PRO A 57 -2.46 3.99 10.79
CA PRO A 57 -1.70 4.31 9.58
C PRO A 57 -1.58 5.82 9.36
N VAL A 58 -0.46 6.25 8.80
CA VAL A 58 -0.18 7.66 8.50
C VAL A 58 0.22 7.83 7.03
N ILE A 59 -0.36 8.84 6.39
CA ILE A 59 0.08 9.39 5.11
C ILE A 59 0.70 10.76 5.39
N ILE A 60 1.92 10.99 4.94
CA ILE A 60 2.48 12.32 4.79
C ILE A 60 1.92 12.89 3.48
N GLY A 61 0.74 13.50 3.59
CA GLY A 61 -0.12 13.87 2.45
C GLY A 61 0.44 14.99 1.59
N GLU A 62 1.31 15.82 2.17
CA GLU A 62 2.11 16.79 1.44
C GLU A 62 3.47 16.97 2.10
N TRP A 63 4.49 17.01 1.26
CA TRP A 63 5.86 17.41 1.56
C TRP A 63 6.56 17.79 0.24
N GLY A 64 7.75 18.39 0.34
CA GLY A 64 8.58 18.71 -0.81
C GLY A 64 9.52 19.87 -0.51
N SER A 65 10.32 20.27 -1.48
CA SER A 65 11.23 21.41 -1.37
C SER A 65 11.15 22.29 -2.62
N ILE A 66 11.03 23.61 -2.41
CA ILE A 66 10.92 24.57 -3.50
C ILE A 66 12.23 24.73 -4.26
N GLU A 67 12.12 25.01 -5.55
CA GLU A 67 13.26 25.30 -6.42
C GLU A 67 13.97 26.60 -6.02
N ARG A 68 15.30 26.55 -5.85
CA ARG A 68 16.19 27.70 -5.58
C ARG A 68 17.57 27.51 -6.23
N SER A 69 17.63 26.87 -7.40
CA SER A 69 18.87 26.50 -8.09
C SER A 69 19.78 25.62 -7.23
N ASN A 70 19.17 24.71 -6.49
CA ASN A 70 19.81 23.85 -5.47
C ASN A 70 19.38 22.38 -5.64
N THR A 71 19.31 21.91 -6.88
CA THR A 71 18.81 20.58 -7.25
C THR A 71 19.50 19.44 -6.50
N ASP A 72 20.81 19.51 -6.27
CA ASP A 72 21.55 18.43 -5.59
C ASP A 72 21.13 18.27 -4.12
N ASP A 73 21.06 19.37 -3.37
CA ASP A 73 20.57 19.38 -1.99
C ASP A 73 19.10 18.91 -1.94
N ARG A 74 18.26 19.34 -2.90
CA ARG A 74 16.84 18.91 -3.01
C ARG A 74 16.72 17.42 -3.32
N ALA A 75 17.57 16.87 -4.18
CA ALA A 75 17.58 15.46 -4.54
C ALA A 75 18.02 14.60 -3.35
N PHE A 76 19.06 15.03 -2.63
CA PHE A 76 19.51 14.35 -1.41
C PHE A 76 18.43 14.36 -0.33
N HIS A 77 17.80 15.52 -0.09
CA HIS A 77 16.64 15.64 0.82
C HIS A 77 15.49 14.72 0.40
N ALA A 78 15.13 14.70 -0.87
CA ALA A 78 14.01 13.90 -1.36
C ALA A 78 14.25 12.40 -1.19
N GLU A 79 15.47 11.91 -1.49
CA GLU A 79 15.84 10.52 -1.25
C GLU A 79 15.81 10.18 0.25
N PHE A 80 16.47 10.99 1.08
CA PHE A 80 16.57 10.75 2.50
C PHE A 80 15.20 10.77 3.18
N TYR A 81 14.41 11.81 2.92
CA TYR A 81 13.10 12.00 3.53
C TYR A 81 12.15 10.87 3.14
N ALA A 82 12.07 10.52 1.85
CA ALA A 82 11.22 9.42 1.39
C ALA A 82 11.62 8.08 2.04
N ARG A 83 12.93 7.80 2.17
CA ARG A 83 13.44 6.61 2.86
C ARG A 83 13.04 6.57 4.32
N GLU A 84 13.27 7.65 5.05
CA GLU A 84 13.00 7.70 6.50
C GLU A 84 11.49 7.68 6.82
N VAL A 85 10.65 8.24 5.96
CA VAL A 85 9.19 8.11 6.06
C VAL A 85 8.78 6.64 5.89
N ARG A 86 9.32 5.95 4.88
CA ARG A 86 8.97 4.55 4.60
C ARG A 86 9.47 3.58 5.66
N LYS A 87 10.67 3.79 6.24
CA LYS A 87 11.19 2.99 7.37
C LYS A 87 10.25 3.00 8.56
N ARG A 88 9.47 4.08 8.71
CA ARG A 88 8.49 4.25 9.80
C ARG A 88 7.08 3.77 9.43
N GLY A 89 6.92 3.06 8.31
CA GLY A 89 5.62 2.53 7.88
C GLY A 89 4.64 3.60 7.39
N MET A 90 5.10 4.83 7.14
CA MET A 90 4.29 5.94 6.64
C MET A 90 4.37 6.02 5.10
N LEU A 91 3.46 6.75 4.46
CA LEU A 91 3.44 6.93 3.00
C LEU A 91 3.74 8.40 2.63
N PRO A 92 4.81 8.71 1.89
CA PRO A 92 5.11 10.06 1.44
C PRO A 92 4.39 10.43 0.14
N VAL A 93 3.75 11.61 0.08
CA VAL A 93 3.13 12.18 -1.12
C VAL A 93 3.72 13.56 -1.42
N TRP A 94 4.53 13.66 -2.48
CA TRP A 94 5.14 14.93 -2.89
C TRP A 94 4.07 15.90 -3.39
N TRP A 95 4.17 17.16 -2.97
CA TRP A 95 3.32 18.24 -3.45
C TRP A 95 3.87 18.81 -4.76
N ASP A 96 3.21 18.53 -5.89
CA ASP A 96 3.56 19.11 -7.20
C ASP A 96 2.52 20.17 -7.61
N ASN A 97 2.89 21.45 -7.52
CA ASN A 97 2.03 22.57 -7.90
C ASN A 97 2.14 22.96 -9.40
N GLY A 98 2.97 22.29 -10.18
CA GLY A 98 3.23 22.61 -11.59
C GLY A 98 4.01 23.91 -11.83
N TYR A 99 4.49 24.60 -10.79
CA TYR A 99 5.34 25.77 -10.93
C TYR A 99 6.81 25.34 -11.04
N GLU A 100 7.38 25.46 -12.24
CA GLU A 100 8.73 24.96 -12.57
C GLU A 100 9.87 25.93 -12.19
N LYS A 101 9.53 27.15 -11.79
CA LYS A 101 10.50 28.22 -11.49
C LYS A 101 10.84 28.27 -10.00
N SER A 102 11.76 29.17 -9.65
CA SER A 102 12.12 29.47 -8.25
C SER A 102 10.87 29.69 -7.39
N GLY A 103 10.83 29.02 -6.24
CA GLY A 103 9.66 29.01 -5.34
C GLY A 103 8.62 27.92 -5.65
N GLY A 104 8.80 27.15 -6.71
CA GLY A 104 7.88 26.10 -7.12
C GLY A 104 8.28 24.69 -6.68
N PHE A 105 7.31 23.78 -6.63
CA PHE A 105 7.51 22.39 -6.23
C PHE A 105 7.38 21.40 -7.41
N ALA A 106 7.31 21.88 -8.64
CA ALA A 106 7.07 21.01 -9.78
C ALA A 106 8.16 19.94 -9.94
N LEU A 107 7.74 18.71 -10.18
CA LEU A 107 8.58 17.62 -10.68
C LEU A 107 8.20 17.26 -12.11
N ILE A 108 6.92 17.35 -12.47
CA ILE A 108 6.40 16.99 -13.80
C ILE A 108 6.03 18.25 -14.57
N SER A 109 6.64 18.43 -15.74
CA SER A 109 6.17 19.40 -16.71
C SER A 109 4.89 18.89 -17.36
N ARG A 110 3.75 19.42 -16.95
CA ARG A 110 2.43 18.98 -17.45
C ARG A 110 2.22 19.30 -18.94
N LYS A 111 2.94 20.31 -19.45
CA LYS A 111 2.93 20.68 -20.87
C LYS A 111 3.72 19.69 -21.72
N ASN A 112 4.91 19.32 -21.25
CA ASN A 112 5.87 18.54 -22.05
C ASN A 112 5.86 17.04 -21.71
N GLN A 113 5.18 16.63 -20.63
CA GLN A 113 5.16 15.26 -20.13
C GLN A 113 6.55 14.72 -19.78
N THR A 114 7.41 15.60 -19.27
CA THR A 114 8.79 15.30 -18.86
C THR A 114 9.02 15.64 -17.40
N TRP A 115 10.07 15.06 -16.82
CA TRP A 115 10.55 15.45 -15.50
C TRP A 115 11.36 16.76 -15.59
N VAL A 116 10.99 17.74 -14.78
CA VAL A 116 11.71 19.03 -14.64
C VAL A 116 13.02 18.83 -13.88
N PHE A 117 12.96 18.00 -12.82
CA PHE A 117 14.11 17.64 -12.00
C PHE A 117 14.21 16.11 -11.85
N PRO A 118 14.73 15.40 -12.86
CA PRO A 118 14.77 13.93 -12.86
C PRO A 118 15.46 13.35 -11.62
N SER A 119 16.56 13.93 -11.15
CA SER A 119 17.30 13.46 -9.97
C SER A 119 16.47 13.50 -8.68
N ILE A 120 15.54 14.45 -8.55
CA ILE A 120 14.64 14.52 -7.40
C ILE A 120 13.60 13.41 -7.49
N ALA A 121 13.00 13.21 -8.68
CA ALA A 121 12.03 12.14 -8.89
C ALA A 121 12.66 10.75 -8.66
N ASP A 122 13.85 10.51 -9.20
CA ASP A 122 14.63 9.29 -9.01
C ASP A 122 15.00 9.10 -7.52
N GLY A 123 15.40 10.17 -6.84
CA GLY A 123 15.68 10.18 -5.41
C GLY A 123 14.48 9.72 -4.58
N ILE A 124 13.27 10.24 -4.86
CA ILE A 124 12.03 9.80 -4.19
C ILE A 124 11.80 8.31 -4.40
N ILE A 125 11.88 7.82 -5.64
CA ILE A 125 11.64 6.40 -5.95
C ILE A 125 12.66 5.50 -5.27
N LYS A 126 13.95 5.86 -5.35
CA LYS A 126 15.03 5.14 -4.67
C LYS A 126 14.82 5.12 -3.16
N GLY A 127 14.58 6.28 -2.55
CA GLY A 127 14.33 6.40 -1.12
C GLY A 127 13.13 5.55 -0.69
N VAL A 128 12.03 5.57 -1.44
CA VAL A 128 10.88 4.73 -1.14
C VAL A 128 11.22 3.24 -1.18
N ASN A 129 11.96 2.78 -2.19
CA ASN A 129 12.35 1.38 -2.33
C ASN A 129 13.28 0.94 -1.18
N ASP A 130 14.29 1.75 -0.85
CA ASP A 130 15.27 1.46 0.19
C ASP A 130 14.65 1.50 1.61
N GLY A 131 13.71 2.42 1.82
CA GLY A 131 13.07 2.63 3.11
C GLY A 131 11.85 1.74 3.34
N THR A 132 11.29 1.16 2.28
CA THR A 132 10.23 0.17 2.44
C THR A 132 10.86 -1.03 3.10
N HIS A 133 10.54 -1.25 4.39
CA HIS A 133 10.62 -2.59 4.93
C HIS A 133 9.86 -3.46 3.95
N VAL A 134 10.59 -4.33 3.24
CA VAL A 134 9.98 -5.50 2.67
C VAL A 134 9.38 -6.15 3.91
N CYS A 135 8.09 -5.87 4.17
CA CYS A 135 7.21 -6.89 4.67
C CYS A 135 7.58 -8.01 3.73
N GLN A 136 8.35 -8.99 4.22
CA GLN A 136 8.49 -10.24 3.51
C GLN A 136 7.08 -10.44 3.02
N LYS A 137 6.89 -10.50 1.69
CA LYS A 137 5.63 -11.03 1.18
C LYS A 137 5.43 -12.18 2.13
N GLU A 138 4.43 -12.13 3.00
CA GLU A 138 3.93 -13.38 3.53
C GLU A 138 3.77 -14.12 2.23
N THR A 139 4.61 -15.13 2.04
CA THR A 139 4.50 -16.00 0.91
C THR A 139 3.14 -16.55 1.21
N ARG A 140 2.08 -15.89 0.72
CA ARG A 140 0.72 -16.36 0.77
C ARG A 140 0.94 -17.71 0.18
N LYS A 141 0.94 -18.74 1.01
CA LYS A 141 1.21 -20.07 0.51
C LYS A 141 0.03 -20.28 -0.42
N ILE A 142 0.30 -20.18 -1.71
CA ILE A 142 -0.74 -19.95 -2.68
C ILE A 142 -1.51 -21.26 -2.74
N ILE A 143 -2.83 -21.16 -2.64
CA ILE A 143 -3.70 -22.26 -3.02
C ILE A 143 -3.50 -22.41 -4.53
N ASN A 144 -2.61 -23.32 -4.90
CA ASN A 144 -2.21 -23.53 -6.31
C ASN A 144 -3.35 -24.12 -7.14
N THR A 145 -4.33 -24.73 -6.48
CA THR A 145 -5.47 -25.37 -7.12
C THR A 145 -6.73 -24.85 -6.45
N PHE A 146 -7.57 -24.16 -7.22
CA PHE A 146 -8.98 -23.93 -6.89
C PHE A 146 -9.76 -23.98 -8.19
N ASP A 147 -10.51 -25.06 -8.39
CA ASP A 147 -11.26 -25.30 -9.61
C ASP A 147 -12.61 -25.95 -9.36
N TYR A 148 -13.42 -25.93 -10.41
CA TYR A 148 -14.66 -26.66 -10.50
C TYR A 148 -14.68 -27.38 -11.84
N SER A 149 -14.81 -28.71 -11.83
CA SER A 149 -15.06 -29.49 -13.04
C SER A 149 -15.84 -30.75 -12.71
N SER A 150 -16.73 -31.15 -13.63
CA SER A 150 -17.51 -32.39 -13.52
C SER A 150 -18.26 -32.52 -12.18
N GLY A 151 -18.89 -31.43 -11.72
CA GLY A 151 -19.65 -31.42 -10.47
C GLY A 151 -18.80 -31.45 -9.19
N LYS A 152 -17.46 -31.31 -9.29
CA LYS A 152 -16.55 -31.34 -8.14
C LYS A 152 -15.76 -30.05 -8.03
N ILE A 153 -15.60 -29.58 -6.80
CA ILE A 153 -14.73 -28.47 -6.43
C ILE A 153 -13.43 -29.07 -5.93
N ARG A 154 -12.30 -28.72 -6.55
CA ARG A 154 -10.98 -29.15 -6.07
C ARG A 154 -10.21 -27.98 -5.53
N TYR A 155 -9.51 -28.20 -4.42
CA TYR A 155 -8.62 -27.21 -3.86
C TYR A 155 -7.42 -27.82 -3.14
N SER A 156 -6.35 -27.04 -3.03
CA SER A 156 -5.17 -27.40 -2.24
C SER A 156 -5.00 -26.46 -1.05
N LEU A 157 -4.66 -27.03 0.12
CA LEU A 157 -4.29 -26.29 1.31
C LEU A 157 -2.80 -26.53 1.57
N PRO A 158 -1.98 -25.47 1.60
CA PRO A 158 -0.54 -25.62 1.82
C PRO A 158 -0.18 -25.75 3.31
N ILE A 159 -1.12 -25.44 4.20
CA ILE A 159 -1.01 -25.55 5.65
C ILE A 159 -2.37 -25.91 6.23
N ASN A 160 -2.38 -26.44 7.46
CA ASN A 160 -3.60 -26.62 8.23
C ASN A 160 -4.35 -25.28 8.35
N SER A 161 -5.62 -25.25 7.93
CA SER A 161 -6.42 -24.03 7.82
C SER A 161 -7.87 -24.28 8.23
N PHE A 162 -8.54 -23.28 8.79
CA PHE A 162 -10.00 -23.29 8.82
C PHE A 162 -10.53 -22.92 7.44
N VAL A 163 -11.46 -23.71 6.91
CA VAL A 163 -11.97 -23.59 5.55
C VAL A 163 -13.47 -23.34 5.57
N ALA A 164 -13.92 -22.39 4.76
CA ALA A 164 -15.33 -22.19 4.43
C ALA A 164 -15.51 -22.02 2.92
N LEU A 165 -16.48 -22.75 2.37
CA LEU A 165 -16.88 -22.62 0.98
C LEU A 165 -18.16 -21.79 0.90
N ASN A 166 -18.14 -20.75 0.09
CA ASN A 166 -19.28 -19.89 -0.17
C ASN A 166 -19.62 -19.92 -1.67
N ILE A 167 -20.92 -19.90 -1.98
CA ILE A 167 -21.41 -19.77 -3.36
C ILE A 167 -22.27 -18.51 -3.41
N TYR A 168 -22.01 -17.67 -4.40
CA TYR A 168 -22.72 -16.43 -4.64
C TYR A 168 -23.39 -16.45 -6.01
N ASN A 169 -24.52 -15.76 -6.13
CA ASN A 169 -25.09 -15.43 -7.43
C ASN A 169 -24.28 -14.31 -8.11
N MET A 170 -24.60 -14.00 -9.38
CA MET A 170 -23.92 -12.96 -10.15
C MET A 170 -24.14 -11.53 -9.62
N MET A 171 -25.11 -11.33 -8.71
CA MET A 171 -25.33 -10.06 -7.99
C MET A 171 -24.50 -9.96 -6.69
N GLY A 172 -23.67 -10.96 -6.37
CA GLY A 172 -22.83 -10.98 -5.17
C GLY A 172 -23.54 -11.39 -3.87
N ARG A 173 -24.79 -11.88 -3.95
CA ARG A 173 -25.52 -12.39 -2.78
C ARG A 173 -25.08 -13.83 -2.47
N SER A 174 -24.69 -14.10 -1.22
CA SER A 174 -24.41 -15.47 -0.77
C SER A 174 -25.70 -16.29 -0.78
N ILE A 175 -25.65 -17.41 -1.48
CA ILE A 175 -26.77 -18.35 -1.64
C ILE A 175 -26.46 -19.73 -1.05
N TYR A 176 -25.20 -19.97 -0.67
CA TYR A 176 -24.78 -21.13 0.10
C TYR A 176 -23.47 -20.83 0.83
N SER A 177 -23.34 -21.37 2.03
CA SER A 177 -22.13 -21.25 2.85
C SER A 177 -21.99 -22.50 3.71
N THR A 178 -20.79 -23.08 3.74
CA THR A 178 -20.48 -24.15 4.71
C THR A 178 -20.11 -23.52 6.05
N LYS A 179 -20.37 -24.24 7.15
CA LYS A 179 -19.72 -23.90 8.42
C LYS A 179 -18.21 -23.96 8.24
N SER A 180 -17.48 -23.09 8.94
CA SER A 180 -16.03 -23.12 8.95
C SER A 180 -15.55 -24.36 9.70
N PHE A 181 -14.62 -25.13 9.12
CA PHE A 181 -14.05 -26.32 9.75
C PHE A 181 -12.54 -26.39 9.54
N ASN A 182 -11.81 -26.98 10.50
CA ASN A 182 -10.37 -27.13 10.40
C ASN A 182 -9.99 -28.29 9.46
N GLN A 183 -9.02 -28.06 8.59
CA GLN A 183 -8.60 -29.02 7.58
C GLN A 183 -7.07 -28.97 7.40
N PRO A 184 -6.35 -30.11 7.49
CA PRO A 184 -4.89 -30.17 7.33
C PRO A 184 -4.39 -29.68 5.97
N ALA A 185 -3.07 -29.57 5.82
CA ALA A 185 -2.46 -29.37 4.50
C ALA A 185 -2.73 -30.58 3.60
N GLY A 186 -3.08 -30.36 2.33
CA GLY A 186 -3.39 -31.43 1.39
C GLY A 186 -4.22 -30.99 0.19
N TYR A 187 -4.63 -31.97 -0.62
CA TYR A 187 -5.53 -31.80 -1.75
C TYR A 187 -6.90 -32.36 -1.43
N TYR A 188 -7.94 -31.61 -1.79
CA TYR A 188 -9.31 -31.94 -1.44
C TYR A 188 -10.22 -31.83 -2.65
N SER A 189 -11.26 -32.66 -2.64
CA SER A 189 -12.29 -32.71 -3.68
C SER A 189 -13.63 -32.88 -3.00
N ILE A 190 -14.52 -31.91 -3.18
CA ILE A 190 -15.87 -31.92 -2.60
C ILE A 190 -16.90 -31.82 -3.72
N SER A 191 -18.01 -32.54 -3.58
CA SER A 191 -19.11 -32.45 -4.54
C SER A 191 -19.79 -31.09 -4.45
N PHE A 192 -20.08 -30.49 -5.61
CA PHE A 192 -20.95 -29.33 -5.69
C PHE A 192 -22.37 -29.76 -5.29
N PRO A 193 -23.09 -29.00 -4.44
CA PRO A 193 -24.43 -29.35 -3.96
C PRO A 193 -25.49 -29.16 -5.07
N THR A 194 -25.47 -30.01 -6.09
CA THR A 194 -26.26 -29.86 -7.35
C THR A 194 -27.78 -29.77 -7.14
N ASP A 195 -28.29 -30.32 -6.04
CA ASP A 195 -29.68 -30.28 -5.62
C ASP A 195 -30.17 -28.86 -5.28
N LYS A 196 -29.25 -27.99 -4.83
CA LYS A 196 -29.58 -26.63 -4.33
C LYS A 196 -29.53 -25.54 -5.38
N PHE A 197 -29.11 -25.86 -6.62
CA PHE A 197 -28.81 -24.87 -7.64
C PHE A 197 -29.46 -25.25 -8.97
N SER A 198 -29.77 -24.27 -9.81
CA SER A 198 -30.22 -24.46 -11.20
C SER A 198 -29.03 -24.30 -12.15
N SER A 199 -29.14 -24.80 -13.40
CA SER A 199 -28.14 -24.53 -14.43
C SER A 199 -27.93 -23.01 -14.59
N GLY A 200 -26.69 -22.55 -14.62
CA GLY A 200 -26.35 -21.13 -14.66
C GLY A 200 -24.93 -20.83 -14.20
N GLU A 201 -24.62 -19.54 -14.07
CA GLU A 201 -23.32 -19.05 -13.64
C GLU A 201 -23.33 -18.68 -12.15
N TYR A 202 -22.23 -19.00 -11.47
CA TYR A 202 -22.06 -18.75 -10.04
C TYR A 202 -20.64 -18.30 -9.72
N ILE A 203 -20.47 -17.61 -8.59
CA ILE A 203 -19.15 -17.32 -8.03
C ILE A 203 -18.92 -18.26 -6.86
N LEU A 204 -17.95 -19.16 -7.01
CA LEU A 204 -17.45 -20.01 -5.94
C LEU A 204 -16.35 -19.30 -5.19
N GLN A 205 -16.35 -19.35 -3.86
CA GLN A 205 -15.33 -18.74 -3.03
C GLN A 205 -14.84 -19.75 -1.98
N LEU A 206 -13.53 -19.89 -1.90
CA LEU A 206 -12.85 -20.60 -0.83
C LEU A 206 -12.21 -19.58 0.10
N LYS A 207 -12.65 -19.56 1.36
CA LYS A 207 -12.06 -18.75 2.42
C LYS A 207 -11.26 -19.65 3.34
N THR A 208 -10.02 -19.27 3.60
CA THR A 208 -9.18 -19.85 4.66
C THR A 208 -8.88 -18.82 5.75
N ASN A 209 -8.03 -19.15 6.72
CA ASN A 209 -7.59 -18.22 7.77
C ASN A 209 -7.11 -16.88 7.17
N ASP A 210 -6.19 -16.96 6.21
CA ASP A 210 -5.44 -15.80 5.71
C ASP A 210 -5.67 -15.54 4.21
N ASN A 211 -6.40 -16.42 3.52
CA ASN A 211 -6.65 -16.31 2.09
C ASN A 211 -8.14 -16.35 1.74
N LEU A 212 -8.47 -15.69 0.65
CA LEU A 212 -9.78 -15.74 0.03
C LEU A 212 -9.58 -15.78 -1.48
N ILE A 213 -10.10 -16.83 -2.11
CA ILE A 213 -10.02 -17.01 -3.56
C ILE A 213 -11.43 -17.21 -4.08
N SER A 214 -11.76 -16.53 -5.17
CA SER A 214 -13.05 -16.67 -5.85
C SER A 214 -12.86 -17.08 -7.31
N LYS A 215 -13.77 -17.88 -7.84
CA LYS A 215 -13.76 -18.34 -9.23
C LYS A 215 -15.18 -18.37 -9.78
N LYS A 216 -15.37 -17.80 -10.97
CA LYS A 216 -16.61 -17.96 -11.72
C LYS A 216 -16.70 -19.39 -12.25
N ILE A 217 -17.86 -20.01 -12.09
CA ILE A 217 -18.15 -21.36 -12.56
C ILE A 217 -19.44 -21.35 -13.38
N VAL A 218 -19.55 -22.28 -14.32
CA VAL A 218 -20.80 -22.58 -15.02
C VAL A 218 -21.25 -23.97 -14.56
N PHE A 219 -22.43 -24.03 -13.97
CA PHE A 219 -23.06 -25.29 -13.57
C PHE A 219 -24.16 -25.64 -14.57
N SER A 220 -24.17 -26.88 -15.04
CA SER A 220 -25.29 -27.47 -15.77
C SER A 220 -25.73 -28.74 -15.04
N LYS A 221 -27.04 -28.89 -14.87
CA LYS A 221 -27.67 -30.19 -14.61
C LYS A 221 -27.63 -31.07 -15.85
#